data_AF-A0A1W1HCN4-F1
#
_entry.id   AF-A0A1W1HCN4-F1
#
_cell.length_a   1.000
_cell.length_b   1.000
_cell.length_c   1.000
_cell.angle_alpha   90.00
_cell.angle_beta   90.00
_cell.angle_gamma   90.00
#
_symmetry.space_group_name_H-M   'P 1'
#
loop_
_entity.id
_entity.type
_entity.pdbx_description
1 polymer ?
#
loop_
_entity_poly.entity_id
_entity_poly.type
_entity_poly.pdbx_seq_one_letter_code
_entity_poly.pdbx_strand_id
1 'polypeptide(L)'
;MREKKPQYIILLISFVISLAIVGISIAYGDCMSQDMLLNRLLLPIFRLLCFITLGLVVGQIIESTGWTERLSVFARPLFSFSNLGNQCSAAFTAAFVSGVISNAMLLNFYQEQKISKMQLFLTNYMNQLPAFFLHLPTTFFIIIPLTGTAGVLYFTLTFAATLLRVICVLLFGHFYKPDFSDDAKKDPSEDTGEKQNDNNGKILKGNRVAHRGEDKSSGKENAVKKRKHC
;
A
#
# COMPACT_ATOMS: atom_id res chain seq x y z
N MET A 1 -24.42 -30.10 9.21
CA MET A 1 -23.23 -29.62 9.94
C MET A 1 -22.02 -30.32 9.35
N ARG A 2 -21.12 -29.60 8.65
CA ARG A 2 -19.91 -30.20 8.05
C ARG A 2 -18.91 -30.48 9.17
N GLU A 3 -18.79 -31.75 9.56
CA GLU A 3 -17.69 -32.25 10.38
C GLU A 3 -16.36 -31.79 9.74
N LYS A 4 -15.69 -30.82 10.36
CA LYS A 4 -14.34 -30.43 9.96
C LYS A 4 -13.44 -31.62 10.25
N LYS A 5 -13.08 -32.40 9.22
CA LYS A 5 -12.05 -33.45 9.35
C LYS A 5 -10.85 -32.86 10.09
N PRO A 6 -10.27 -33.57 11.06
CA PRO A 6 -9.24 -33.04 11.94
C PRO A 6 -8.01 -32.61 11.13
N GLN A 7 -7.84 -31.29 10.97
CA GLN A 7 -6.73 -30.69 10.22
C GLN A 7 -5.35 -31.01 10.85
N TYR A 8 -5.31 -31.45 12.10
CA TYR A 8 -4.08 -31.86 12.79
C TYR A 8 -3.48 -33.17 12.24
N ILE A 9 -4.29 -34.06 11.65
CA ILE A 9 -3.78 -35.33 11.09
C ILE A 9 -2.90 -35.05 9.86
N ILE A 10 -3.28 -34.08 9.03
CA ILE A 10 -2.49 -33.65 7.86
C ILE A 10 -1.16 -33.03 8.32
N LEU A 11 -1.18 -32.22 9.39
CA LEU A 11 0.02 -31.61 9.97
C LEU A 11 0.97 -32.67 10.55
N LEU A 12 0.43 -33.67 11.24
CA LEU A 12 1.20 -34.81 11.77
C LEU A 12 1.84 -35.63 10.64
N ILE A 13 1.11 -35.90 9.56
CA ILE A 13 1.64 -36.64 8.41
C ILE A 13 2.80 -35.87 7.77
N SER A 14 2.65 -34.57 7.53
CA SER A 14 3.75 -33.73 7.00
C SER A 14 4.96 -33.72 7.93
N PHE A 15 4.74 -33.61 9.24
CA PHE A 15 5.82 -33.62 10.23
C PHE A 15 6.58 -34.95 10.26
N VAL A 16 5.86 -36.06 10.23
CA VAL A 16 6.46 -37.41 10.20
C VAL A 16 7.22 -37.65 8.89
N ILE A 17 6.67 -37.22 7.75
CA ILE A 17 7.35 -37.31 6.45
C ILE A 17 8.65 -36.48 6.45
N SER A 18 8.61 -35.25 6.97
CA SER A 18 9.81 -34.42 7.10
C SER A 18 10.87 -35.07 8.00
N LEU A 19 10.47 -35.62 9.15
CA LEU A 19 11.38 -36.34 10.04
C LEU A 19 11.96 -37.61 9.39
N ALA A 20 11.15 -38.35 8.64
CA ALA A 20 11.62 -39.53 7.91
C ALA A 20 12.65 -39.15 6.84
N ILE A 21 12.40 -38.09 6.06
CA ILE A 21 13.34 -37.60 5.04
C ILE A 21 14.65 -37.14 5.70
N VAL A 22 14.58 -36.38 6.79
CA VAL A 22 15.77 -35.93 7.52
C VAL A 22 16.53 -37.12 8.11
N GLY A 23 15.83 -38.08 8.72
CA GLY A 23 16.42 -39.28 9.29
C GLY A 23 17.11 -40.16 8.24
N ILE A 24 16.48 -40.35 7.09
CA ILE A 24 17.09 -41.01 5.92
C ILE A 24 18.32 -40.23 5.45
N SER A 25 18.22 -38.90 5.33
CA SER A 25 19.33 -38.08 4.88
C SER A 25 20.55 -38.10 5.82
N ILE A 26 20.32 -38.27 7.13
CA ILE A 26 21.40 -38.46 8.12
C ILE A 26 21.95 -39.88 8.04
N ALA A 27 21.10 -40.90 7.96
CA ALA A 27 21.50 -42.31 7.96
C ALA A 27 22.28 -42.73 6.70
N TYR A 28 22.03 -42.09 5.55
CA TYR A 28 22.79 -42.30 4.31
C TYR A 28 23.89 -41.25 4.09
N GLY A 29 24.08 -40.31 5.03
CA GLY A 29 24.94 -39.14 4.91
C GLY A 29 26.40 -39.32 5.35
N ASP A 30 26.90 -40.55 5.46
CA ASP A 30 28.19 -40.89 6.10
C ASP A 30 29.48 -40.51 5.34
N CYS A 31 29.42 -39.60 4.35
CA CYS A 31 30.61 -39.13 3.64
C CYS A 31 30.76 -37.60 3.59
N MET A 32 30.00 -36.86 4.39
CA MET A 32 30.07 -35.39 4.37
C MET A 32 30.94 -34.89 5.54
N SER A 33 32.25 -34.78 5.32
CA SER A 33 33.17 -34.19 6.30
C SER A 33 32.62 -32.85 6.78
N GLN A 34 32.47 -32.69 8.10
CA GLN A 34 31.91 -31.49 8.74
C GLN A 34 32.66 -30.22 8.30
N ASP A 35 33.95 -30.34 8.00
CA ASP A 35 34.80 -29.24 7.53
C ASP A 35 34.45 -28.79 6.10
N MET A 36 34.03 -29.72 5.24
CA MET A 36 33.56 -29.39 3.89
C MET A 36 32.20 -28.68 3.93
N LEU A 37 31.28 -29.11 4.81
CA LEU A 37 29.98 -28.45 4.99
C LEU A 37 30.13 -27.02 5.57
N LEU A 38 30.95 -26.86 6.60
CA LEU A 38 31.14 -25.57 7.26
C LEU A 38 31.84 -24.56 6.35
N ASN A 39 32.96 -24.94 5.74
CA ASN A 39 33.77 -24.00 4.96
C ASN A 39 33.26 -23.78 3.52
N ARG A 40 32.60 -24.76 2.89
CA ARG A 40 32.08 -24.58 1.51
C ARG A 40 30.60 -24.19 1.44
N LEU A 41 29.81 -24.41 2.49
CA LEU A 41 28.39 -24.08 2.49
C LEU A 41 28.07 -22.96 3.48
N LEU A 42 28.43 -23.14 4.75
CA LEU A 42 28.03 -22.23 5.82
C LEU A 42 28.73 -20.88 5.68
N LEU A 43 30.03 -20.86 5.37
CA LEU A 43 30.81 -19.63 5.22
C LEU A 43 30.38 -18.79 4.00
N PRO A 44 30.17 -19.36 2.80
CA PRO A 44 29.62 -18.60 1.65
C PRO A 44 28.19 -18.13 1.85
N ILE A 45 27.32 -18.96 2.43
CA ILE A 45 25.92 -18.58 2.70
C ILE A 45 25.89 -17.46 3.74
N PHE A 46 26.67 -17.56 4.81
CA PHE A 46 26.77 -16.51 5.83
C PHE A 46 27.30 -15.20 5.24
N ARG A 47 28.36 -15.27 4.41
CA ARG A 47 28.90 -14.10 3.71
C ARG A 47 27.85 -13.44 2.82
N LEU A 48 27.12 -14.22 2.03
CA LEU A 48 26.05 -13.74 1.15
C LEU A 48 24.91 -13.11 1.97
N LEU A 49 24.49 -13.78 3.05
CA LEU A 49 23.45 -13.29 3.95
C LEU A 49 23.85 -11.95 4.57
N CYS A 50 25.09 -11.82 5.07
CA CYS A 50 25.59 -10.55 5.59
C CYS A 50 25.56 -9.44 4.54
N PHE A 51 25.96 -9.71 3.29
CA PHE A 51 25.89 -8.71 2.21
C PHE A 51 24.45 -8.29 1.89
N ILE A 52 23.53 -9.25 1.83
CA ILE A 52 22.10 -8.97 1.58
C ILE A 52 21.51 -8.19 2.75
N THR A 53 21.77 -8.58 4.00
CA THR A 53 21.30 -7.87 5.19
C THR A 53 21.82 -6.44 5.19
N LEU A 54 23.12 -6.24 4.95
CA LEU A 54 23.71 -4.90 4.89
C LEU A 54 23.06 -4.06 3.79
N GLY A 55 22.91 -4.64 2.59
CA GLY A 55 22.24 -3.99 1.46
C GLY A 55 20.80 -3.62 1.77
N LEU A 56 20.05 -4.52 2.42
CA LEU A 56 18.67 -4.26 2.84
C LEU A 56 18.58 -3.15 3.87
N VAL A 57 19.47 -3.12 4.87
CA VAL A 57 19.52 -2.03 5.84
C VAL A 57 19.75 -0.70 5.12
N VAL A 58 20.71 -0.63 4.19
CA VAL A 58 20.93 0.57 3.38
C VAL A 58 19.71 0.93 2.53
N GLY A 59 19.09 -0.05 1.88
CA GLY A 59 17.88 0.14 1.08
C GLY A 59 16.72 0.70 1.90
N GLN A 60 16.51 0.17 3.10
CA GLN A 60 15.50 0.66 4.04
C GLN A 60 15.82 2.06 4.57
N ILE A 61 17.10 2.38 4.82
CA ILE A 61 17.50 3.74 5.17
C ILE A 61 17.15 4.70 4.03
N ILE A 62 17.54 4.39 2.79
CA ILE A 62 17.21 5.22 1.62
C ILE A 62 15.70 5.38 1.47
N GLU A 63 14.94 4.31 1.62
CA GLU A 63 13.47 4.34 1.58
C GLU A 63 12.90 5.25 2.68
N SER A 64 13.39 5.12 3.92
CA SER A 64 12.96 5.92 5.08
C SER A 64 13.31 7.41 4.96
N THR A 65 14.31 7.78 4.14
CA THR A 65 14.64 9.19 3.88
C THR A 65 13.62 9.89 2.98
N GLY A 66 12.58 9.20 2.50
CA GLY A 66 11.55 9.75 1.62
C GLY A 66 12.05 9.95 0.19
N TRP A 67 13.02 9.15 -0.28
CA TRP A 67 13.53 9.22 -1.65
C TRP A 67 12.42 9.11 -2.69
N THR A 68 11.42 8.24 -2.45
CA THR A 68 10.25 8.04 -3.29
C THR A 68 9.38 9.30 -3.41
N GLU A 69 9.20 10.04 -2.31
CA GLU A 69 8.47 11.30 -2.29
C GLU A 69 9.21 12.38 -3.08
N ARG A 70 10.53 12.48 -2.96
CA ARG A 70 11.34 13.40 -3.78
C ARG A 70 11.23 13.08 -5.28
N LEU A 71 11.18 11.80 -5.61
CA LEU A 71 11.02 11.36 -7.00
C LEU A 71 9.63 11.69 -7.57
N SER A 72 8.58 11.71 -6.74
CA SER A 72 7.22 12.06 -7.17
C SER A 72 7.13 13.47 -7.77
N VAL A 73 7.99 14.39 -7.33
CA VAL A 73 8.08 15.76 -7.87
C VAL A 73 8.54 15.76 -9.33
N PHE A 74 9.50 14.88 -9.68
CA PHE A 74 9.95 14.72 -11.06
C PHE A 74 8.94 14.00 -11.95
N ALA A 75 8.01 13.26 -11.35
CA ALA A 75 7.01 12.49 -12.08
C ALA A 75 5.81 13.35 -12.52
N ARG A 76 5.51 14.45 -11.81
CA ARG A 76 4.48 15.44 -12.20
C ARG A 76 4.61 15.99 -13.63
N PRO A 77 5.78 16.51 -14.07
CA PRO A 77 5.92 17.04 -15.43
C PRO A 77 5.76 15.96 -16.51
N LEU A 78 6.15 14.71 -16.22
CA LEU A 78 6.02 13.59 -17.16
C LEU A 78 4.56 13.32 -17.54
N PHE A 79 3.64 13.50 -16.59
CA PHE A 79 2.20 13.26 -16.79
C PHE A 79 1.48 14.45 -17.42
N SER A 80 1.94 15.68 -17.13
CA SER A 80 1.42 16.92 -17.75
C SER A 80 1.52 16.89 -19.28
N PHE A 81 2.46 16.12 -19.84
CA PHE A 81 2.67 16.04 -21.28
C PHE A 81 1.60 15.22 -22.03
N SER A 82 0.78 14.44 -21.33
CA SER A 82 -0.14 13.47 -21.95
C SER A 82 -1.60 13.91 -22.03
N ASN A 83 -1.95 15.15 -21.69
CA ASN A 83 -3.35 15.65 -21.75
C ASN A 83 -4.39 14.78 -21.01
N LEU A 84 -3.96 13.91 -20.09
CA LEU A 84 -4.83 12.97 -19.34
C LEU A 84 -5.65 13.66 -18.22
N GLY A 85 -5.44 14.97 -18.00
CA GLY A 85 -6.13 15.76 -16.96
C GLY A 85 -5.41 15.78 -15.61
N ASN A 86 -5.76 16.78 -14.79
CA ASN A 86 -5.16 17.02 -13.46
C ASN A 86 -5.48 15.92 -12.44
N GLN A 87 -6.57 15.19 -12.66
CA GLN A 87 -7.07 14.13 -11.80
C GLN A 87 -6.19 12.88 -11.94
N CYS A 88 -5.88 12.49 -13.17
CA CYS A 88 -4.98 11.36 -13.45
C CYS A 88 -3.55 11.63 -12.95
N SER A 89 -3.03 12.86 -13.08
CA SER A 89 -1.71 13.22 -12.58
C SER A 89 -1.63 13.24 -11.05
N ALA A 90 -2.72 13.63 -10.37
CA ALA A 90 -2.82 13.56 -8.91
C ALA A 90 -2.83 12.10 -8.42
N ALA A 91 -3.61 11.23 -9.06
CA ALA A 91 -3.64 9.81 -8.74
C ALA A 91 -2.28 9.13 -9.00
N PHE A 92 -1.61 9.47 -10.10
CA PHE A 92 -0.27 8.99 -10.40
C PHE A 92 0.79 9.47 -9.39
N THR A 93 0.72 10.73 -8.95
CA THR A 93 1.61 11.23 -7.90
C THR A 93 1.39 10.47 -6.59
N ALA A 94 0.13 10.17 -6.24
CA ALA A 94 -0.19 9.35 -5.09
C ALA A 94 0.38 7.92 -5.18
N ALA A 95 0.62 7.38 -6.38
CA ALA A 95 1.21 6.06 -6.57
C ALA A 95 2.67 5.95 -6.07
N PHE A 96 3.40 7.06 -5.97
CA PHE A 96 4.73 7.10 -5.36
C PHE A 96 4.69 6.99 -3.83
N VAL A 97 3.56 7.33 -3.22
CA VAL A 97 3.32 7.14 -1.79
C VAL A 97 2.78 5.75 -1.55
N SER A 98 1.72 5.38 -2.28
CA SER A 98 1.13 4.05 -2.22
C SER A 98 0.29 3.77 -3.47
N GLY A 99 0.54 2.61 -4.08
CA GLY A 99 -0.29 2.12 -5.18
C GLY A 99 -1.76 1.93 -4.79
N VAL A 100 -2.05 1.63 -3.52
CA VAL A 100 -3.44 1.48 -3.03
C VAL A 100 -4.17 2.81 -3.04
N ILE A 101 -3.52 3.89 -2.60
CA ILE A 101 -4.10 5.24 -2.61
C ILE A 101 -4.37 5.69 -4.04
N SER A 102 -3.42 5.46 -4.96
CA SER A 102 -3.57 5.78 -6.37
C SER A 102 -4.77 5.07 -7.01
N ASN A 103 -4.88 3.75 -6.80
CA ASN A 103 -5.97 2.96 -7.37
C ASN A 103 -7.33 3.34 -6.80
N ALA A 104 -7.40 3.64 -5.49
CA ALA A 104 -8.61 4.16 -4.87
C ALA A 104 -9.01 5.53 -5.44
N MET A 105 -8.03 6.42 -5.66
CA MET A 105 -8.25 7.74 -6.25
C MET A 105 -8.74 7.64 -7.70
N LEU A 106 -8.16 6.74 -8.51
CA LEU A 106 -8.63 6.44 -9.86
C LEU A 106 -10.06 5.91 -9.86
N LEU A 107 -10.38 4.97 -8.97
CA LEU A 107 -11.72 4.43 -8.86
C LEU A 107 -12.73 5.53 -8.49
N ASN A 108 -12.38 6.40 -7.53
CA ASN A 108 -13.25 7.50 -7.11
C ASN A 108 -13.50 8.48 -8.27
N PHE A 109 -12.45 8.88 -8.99
CA PHE A 109 -12.60 9.76 -10.16
C PHE A 109 -13.43 9.15 -11.28
N TYR A 110 -13.37 7.83 -11.46
CA TYR A 110 -14.20 7.14 -12.42
C TYR A 110 -15.66 7.06 -11.98
N GLN A 111 -15.92 6.83 -10.69
CA GLN A 111 -17.28 6.86 -10.12
C GLN A 111 -17.90 8.26 -10.18
N GLU A 112 -17.11 9.30 -9.97
CA GLU A 112 -17.51 10.70 -10.10
C GLU A 112 -17.62 11.18 -11.57
N GLN A 113 -17.43 10.29 -12.56
CA GLN A 113 -17.38 10.60 -14.00
C GLN A 113 -16.39 11.71 -14.40
N LYS A 114 -15.37 11.95 -13.56
CA LYS A 114 -14.30 12.92 -13.83
C LYS A 114 -13.25 12.37 -14.79
N ILE A 115 -13.19 11.05 -14.96
CA ILE A 115 -12.28 10.38 -15.90
C ILE A 115 -13.02 9.30 -16.71
N SER A 116 -12.64 9.13 -17.97
CA SER A 116 -13.16 8.07 -18.83
C SER A 116 -12.52 6.71 -18.51
N LYS A 117 -13.18 5.61 -18.91
CA LYS A 117 -12.64 4.24 -18.81
C LYS A 117 -11.23 4.14 -19.40
N MET A 118 -11.00 4.75 -20.57
CA MET A 118 -9.69 4.74 -21.22
C MET A 118 -8.62 5.47 -20.39
N GLN A 119 -8.95 6.62 -19.79
CA GLN A 119 -8.04 7.36 -18.93
C GLN A 119 -7.69 6.58 -17.65
N LEU A 120 -8.68 5.88 -17.07
CA LEU A 120 -8.45 4.99 -15.93
C LEU A 120 -7.47 3.87 -16.29
N PHE A 121 -7.68 3.19 -17.42
CA PHE A 121 -6.78 2.10 -17.86
C PHE A 121 -5.36 2.60 -18.15
N LEU A 122 -5.22 3.71 -18.89
CA LEU A 122 -3.92 4.29 -19.21
C LEU A 122 -3.17 4.70 -17.94
N THR A 123 -3.84 5.37 -17.00
CA THR A 123 -3.21 5.82 -15.75
C THR A 123 -2.81 4.63 -14.87
N ASN A 124 -3.68 3.61 -14.77
CA ASN A 124 -3.34 2.38 -14.05
C ASN A 124 -2.13 1.64 -14.65
N TYR A 125 -1.96 1.69 -15.97
CA TYR A 125 -0.77 1.11 -16.62
C TYR A 125 0.49 1.91 -16.31
N MET A 126 0.38 3.24 -16.22
CA MET A 126 1.51 4.10 -15.83
C MET A 126 1.93 3.91 -14.37
N ASN A 127 1.03 3.46 -13.48
CA ASN A 127 1.34 3.18 -12.07
C ASN A 127 2.45 2.14 -11.84
N GLN A 128 2.84 1.36 -12.86
CA GLN A 128 4.01 0.49 -12.75
C GLN A 128 5.34 1.25 -12.62
N LEU A 129 5.45 2.47 -13.17
CA LEU A 129 6.67 3.26 -13.05
C LEU A 129 6.94 3.71 -11.61
N PRO A 130 5.98 4.33 -10.89
CA PRO A 130 6.10 4.60 -9.46
C PRO A 130 6.47 3.35 -8.66
N ALA A 131 5.79 2.22 -8.90
CA ALA A 131 6.04 0.95 -8.22
C ALA A 131 7.48 0.44 -8.44
N PHE A 132 8.02 0.57 -9.66
CA PHE A 132 9.40 0.20 -9.95
C PHE A 132 10.39 0.96 -9.06
N PHE A 133 10.20 2.26 -8.89
CA PHE A 133 11.07 3.09 -8.07
C PHE A 133 10.90 2.87 -6.56
N LEU A 134 9.67 2.61 -6.10
CA LEU A 134 9.38 2.26 -4.71
C LEU A 134 10.15 1.00 -4.27
N HIS A 135 10.20 0.00 -5.13
CA HIS A 135 10.91 -1.25 -4.83
C HIS A 135 12.37 -1.25 -5.30
N LEU A 136 12.84 -0.20 -5.96
CA LEU A 136 14.20 -0.15 -6.51
C LEU A 136 15.27 -0.28 -5.43
N PRO A 137 15.25 0.47 -4.31
CA PRO A 137 16.30 0.37 -3.30
C PRO A 137 16.44 -1.07 -2.78
N THR A 138 15.34 -1.65 -2.32
CA THR A 138 15.33 -3.01 -1.76
C THR A 138 15.71 -4.05 -2.80
N THR A 139 15.14 -4.00 -4.00
CA THR A 139 15.41 -5.00 -5.05
C THR A 139 16.84 -4.89 -5.56
N PHE A 140 17.37 -3.67 -5.73
CA PHE A 140 18.75 -3.41 -6.17
C PHE A 140 19.76 -4.04 -5.21
N PHE A 141 19.59 -3.79 -3.90
CA PHE A 141 20.48 -4.31 -2.88
C PHE A 141 20.34 -5.81 -2.62
N ILE A 142 19.26 -6.45 -3.07
CA ILE A 142 19.14 -7.91 -3.04
C ILE A 142 19.78 -8.53 -4.28
N ILE A 143 19.41 -8.05 -5.47
CA ILE A 143 19.75 -8.71 -6.74
C ILE A 143 21.24 -8.56 -7.08
N ILE A 144 21.85 -7.40 -6.82
CA ILE A 144 23.26 -7.18 -7.19
C ILE A 144 24.22 -8.05 -6.39
N PRO A 145 24.11 -8.21 -5.06
CA PRO A 145 24.94 -9.17 -4.33
C PRO A 145 24.75 -10.62 -4.78
N LEU A 146 23.55 -10.98 -5.26
CA LEU A 146 23.24 -12.34 -5.73
C LEU A 146 23.76 -12.63 -7.15
N THR A 147 23.66 -11.67 -8.05
CA THR A 147 23.87 -11.89 -9.50
C THR A 147 25.01 -11.06 -10.10
N GLY A 148 25.57 -10.13 -9.33
CA GLY A 148 26.66 -9.26 -9.76
C GLY A 148 26.26 -8.34 -10.93
N THR A 149 27.07 -8.34 -11.98
CA THR A 149 26.87 -7.50 -13.18
C THR A 149 25.62 -7.87 -13.98
N ALA A 150 25.20 -9.14 -13.95
CA ALA A 150 23.96 -9.57 -14.59
C ALA A 150 22.74 -8.87 -13.99
N GLY A 151 22.76 -8.59 -12.68
CA GLY A 151 21.72 -7.84 -11.99
C GLY A 151 21.58 -6.41 -12.52
N VAL A 152 22.70 -5.73 -12.78
CA VAL A 152 22.70 -4.37 -13.34
C VAL A 152 22.08 -4.34 -14.74
N LEU A 153 22.43 -5.33 -15.58
CA LEU A 153 21.85 -5.45 -16.91
C LEU A 153 20.34 -5.76 -16.86
N TYR A 154 19.92 -6.62 -15.93
CA TYR A 154 18.50 -6.90 -15.67
C TYR A 154 17.72 -5.63 -15.27
N PHE A 155 18.25 -4.83 -14.35
CA PHE A 155 17.59 -3.57 -13.95
C PHE A 155 17.53 -2.58 -15.09
N THR A 156 18.61 -2.46 -15.88
CA THR A 156 18.64 -1.54 -17.02
C THR A 156 17.61 -1.93 -18.06
N LEU A 157 17.49 -3.22 -18.39
CA LEU A 157 16.47 -3.73 -19.30
C LEU A 157 15.05 -3.54 -18.76
N THR A 158 14.84 -3.82 -17.47
CA THR A 158 13.53 -3.68 -16.83
C THR A 158 13.10 -2.20 -16.75
N PHE A 159 14.04 -1.32 -16.43
CA PHE A 159 13.82 0.11 -16.43
C PHE A 159 13.53 0.62 -17.84
N ALA A 160 14.30 0.20 -18.84
CA ALA A 160 14.06 0.55 -20.24
C ALA A 160 12.69 0.06 -20.72
N ALA A 161 12.28 -1.16 -20.37
CA ALA A 161 10.96 -1.69 -20.68
C ALA A 161 9.83 -0.90 -20.00
N THR A 162 10.04 -0.47 -18.76
CA THR A 162 9.07 0.34 -18.01
C THR A 162 8.96 1.75 -18.59
N LEU A 163 10.08 2.37 -18.96
CA LEU A 163 10.09 3.66 -19.66
C LEU A 163 9.44 3.56 -21.03
N LEU A 164 9.78 2.55 -21.83
CA LEU A 164 9.18 2.32 -23.13
C LEU A 164 7.66 2.18 -23.02
N ARG A 165 7.19 1.39 -22.03
CA ARG A 165 5.77 1.24 -21.73
C ARG A 165 5.09 2.59 -21.44
N VAL A 166 5.69 3.39 -20.56
CA VAL A 166 5.15 4.71 -20.20
C VAL A 166 5.15 5.64 -21.40
N ILE A 167 6.22 5.68 -22.19
CA ILE A 167 6.29 6.47 -23.42
C ILE A 167 5.20 6.03 -24.42
N CYS A 168 5.03 4.73 -24.64
CA CYS A 168 3.97 4.20 -25.50
C CYS A 168 2.58 4.63 -25.02
N VAL A 169 2.32 4.61 -23.71
CA VAL A 169 1.04 5.08 -23.13
C VAL A 169 0.86 6.58 -23.30
N LEU A 170 1.89 7.38 -23.02
CA LEU A 170 1.85 8.84 -23.15
C LEU A 170 1.59 9.25 -24.61
N LEU A 171 2.30 8.61 -25.55
CA LEU A 171 2.09 8.84 -26.99
C LEU A 171 0.69 8.41 -27.41
N PHE A 172 0.24 7.24 -26.97
CA PHE A 172 -1.11 6.77 -27.27
C PHE A 172 -2.18 7.73 -26.71
N GLY A 173 -2.03 8.22 -25.47
CA GLY A 173 -2.93 9.21 -24.88
C GLY A 173 -2.89 10.57 -25.57
N HIS A 174 -1.74 10.96 -26.13
CA HIS A 174 -1.62 12.18 -26.93
C HIS A 174 -2.32 12.07 -28.28
N PHE A 175 -2.18 10.95 -28.98
CA PHE A 175 -2.83 10.71 -30.28
C PHE A 175 -4.32 10.38 -30.13
N TYR A 176 -4.71 9.75 -29.03
CA TYR A 176 -6.08 9.35 -28.74
C TYR A 176 -6.74 10.39 -27.82
N LYS A 177 -7.24 11.48 -28.41
CA LYS A 177 -8.12 12.43 -27.69
C LYS A 177 -9.39 11.68 -27.29
N PRO A 178 -9.66 11.45 -26.00
CA PRO A 178 -10.97 10.98 -25.60
C PRO A 178 -11.94 12.15 -25.81
N ASP A 179 -12.94 11.98 -26.66
CA ASP A 179 -14.06 12.91 -26.76
C ASP A 179 -14.74 13.02 -25.40
N PHE A 180 -14.50 14.13 -24.72
CA PHE A 180 -15.29 14.57 -23.57
C PHE A 180 -16.39 15.51 -24.10
N SER A 181 -17.30 14.99 -24.92
CA SER A 181 -18.31 15.83 -25.59
C SER A 181 -19.76 15.55 -25.20
N ASP A 182 -20.13 14.49 -24.47
CA ASP A 182 -21.56 14.23 -24.19
C ASP A 182 -21.99 14.01 -22.73
N ASP A 183 -21.16 13.53 -21.80
CA ASP A 183 -21.64 13.22 -20.44
C ASP A 183 -21.37 14.32 -19.38
N ALA A 184 -20.48 15.28 -19.66
CA ALA A 184 -20.07 16.31 -18.69
C ALA A 184 -20.94 17.58 -18.69
N LYS A 185 -21.99 17.67 -19.54
CA LYS A 185 -22.89 18.83 -19.56
C LYS A 185 -24.12 18.65 -18.65
N LYS A 186 -23.86 18.42 -17.36
CA LYS A 186 -24.76 18.78 -16.26
C LYS A 186 -23.96 19.52 -15.18
N ASP A 187 -23.75 20.80 -15.46
CA ASP A 187 -23.27 21.87 -14.57
C ASP A 187 -24.21 22.11 -13.36
N PRO A 188 -23.89 22.98 -12.37
CA PRO A 188 -22.58 23.55 -11.96
C PRO A 188 -22.38 23.60 -10.42
N SER A 189 -21.13 23.71 -9.97
CA SER A 189 -20.62 24.46 -8.78
C SER A 189 -19.19 23.95 -8.51
N GLU A 190 -18.13 24.65 -8.90
CA GLU A 190 -17.63 25.90 -8.31
C GLU A 190 -17.57 25.81 -6.77
N ASP A 191 -16.46 25.30 -6.26
CA ASP A 191 -15.74 26.04 -5.22
C ASP A 191 -14.22 25.85 -5.35
N THR A 192 -13.58 27.00 -5.27
CA THR A 192 -12.15 27.27 -5.42
C THR A 192 -11.47 27.05 -4.06
N GLY A 193 -10.14 26.99 -4.06
CA GLY A 193 -9.35 26.78 -2.85
C GLY A 193 -9.50 27.82 -1.73
N GLU A 194 -8.89 27.46 -0.60
CA GLU A 194 -8.54 28.27 0.57
C GLU A 194 -9.68 28.84 1.44
N LYS A 195 -9.81 28.28 2.66
CA LYS A 195 -9.46 28.98 3.91
C LYS A 195 -9.60 28.09 5.16
N GLN A 196 -8.55 28.20 5.98
CA GLN A 196 -8.45 27.83 7.39
C GLN A 196 -9.61 28.39 8.23
N ASN A 197 -10.22 27.58 9.10
CA ASN A 197 -10.89 28.11 10.29
C ASN A 197 -10.93 27.09 11.44
N ASP A 198 -10.28 27.52 12.52
CA ASP A 198 -10.30 26.98 13.87
C ASP A 198 -11.74 26.78 14.38
N ASN A 199 -12.13 25.55 14.70
CA ASN A 199 -13.30 25.30 15.55
C ASN A 199 -13.25 23.96 16.32
N ASN A 200 -12.05 23.44 16.63
CA ASN A 200 -11.93 22.26 17.48
C ASN A 200 -11.86 22.57 18.99
N GLY A 201 -12.46 23.70 19.43
CA GLY A 201 -12.47 24.15 20.82
C GLY A 201 -13.79 23.97 21.58
N LYS A 202 -14.83 23.35 20.98
CA LYS A 202 -16.17 23.24 21.60
C LYS A 202 -16.76 21.83 21.68
N ILE A 203 -15.96 20.77 21.49
CA ILE A 203 -16.41 19.38 21.69
C ILE A 203 -15.76 18.79 22.97
N LEU A 204 -15.78 19.51 24.10
CA LEU A 204 -15.42 18.93 25.42
C LEU A 204 -16.25 19.46 26.60
N LYS A 205 -17.43 20.05 26.37
CA LYS A 205 -18.40 20.36 27.44
C LYS A 205 -19.82 20.09 26.97
N GLY A 206 -20.19 18.81 26.92
CA GLY A 206 -21.54 18.42 26.51
C GLY A 206 -21.93 17.00 26.89
N ASN A 207 -21.29 16.38 27.88
CA ASN A 207 -21.75 15.09 28.39
C ASN A 207 -21.48 14.98 29.89
N ARG A 208 -22.45 15.46 30.69
CA ARG A 208 -22.62 15.07 32.09
C ARG A 208 -24.09 14.71 32.30
N VAL A 209 -24.35 13.42 32.13
CA VAL A 209 -25.24 12.57 32.95
C VAL A 209 -26.53 13.24 33.43
N ALA A 210 -27.62 13.04 32.69
CA ALA A 210 -28.98 13.17 33.21
C ALA A 210 -29.46 11.78 33.70
N HIS A 211 -29.40 11.57 35.01
CA HIS A 211 -30.16 10.54 35.72
C HIS A 211 -31.49 11.14 36.19
N ARG A 212 -32.61 10.68 35.63
CA ARG A 212 -33.98 10.64 36.23
C ARG A 212 -34.92 10.06 35.17
N GLY A 213 -35.64 8.96 35.32
CA GLY A 213 -36.14 8.31 36.53
C GLY A 213 -37.67 8.42 36.51
N GLU A 214 -38.35 7.48 35.85
CA GLU A 214 -39.78 7.22 36.03
C GLU A 214 -39.93 5.75 36.43
N ASP A 215 -40.31 5.49 37.67
CA ASP A 215 -41.14 4.35 38.01
C ASP A 215 -42.03 4.70 39.22
N LYS A 216 -43.22 4.08 39.22
CA LYS A 216 -44.39 4.41 40.03
C LYS A 216 -44.29 3.89 41.48
N SER A 217 -45.13 4.50 42.32
CA SER A 217 -46.00 3.85 43.32
C SER A 217 -45.75 4.16 44.81
N SER A 218 -46.81 4.67 45.44
CA SER A 218 -47.30 4.37 46.79
C SER A 218 -46.66 5.03 48.02
N GLY A 219 -47.54 5.41 48.96
CA GLY A 219 -47.23 5.77 50.36
C GLY A 219 -47.32 7.28 50.61
N LYS A 220 -48.52 7.81 50.89
CA LYS A 220 -49.03 8.09 52.25
C LYS A 220 -48.22 9.12 53.04
N GLU A 221 -49.00 10.07 53.57
CA GLU A 221 -48.91 10.57 54.95
C GLU A 221 -48.38 12.00 55.15
N ASN A 222 -49.31 12.84 55.66
CA ASN A 222 -49.11 13.99 56.55
C ASN A 222 -48.25 15.16 56.06
N ALA A 223 -48.49 16.41 56.40
CA ALA A 223 -49.55 17.12 57.06
C ALA A 223 -49.08 18.58 57.02
N VAL A 224 -50.04 19.51 56.92
CA VAL A 224 -50.00 20.77 57.69
C VAL A 224 -49.03 21.88 57.24
N LYS A 225 -49.65 23.07 57.19
CA LYS A 225 -49.12 24.44 57.37
C LYS A 225 -48.43 25.07 56.16
N LYS A 226 -48.63 26.36 55.82
CA LYS A 226 -49.53 27.47 56.21
C LYS A 226 -48.93 28.70 55.52
N ARG A 227 -49.79 29.68 55.23
CA ARG A 227 -49.52 31.11 54.92
C ARG A 227 -49.24 31.39 53.45
N LYS A 228 -50.13 32.07 52.71
CA LYS A 228 -50.77 33.41 52.85
C LYS A 228 -49.87 34.55 52.38
N HIS A 229 -50.46 35.34 51.46
CA HIS A 229 -50.27 36.77 51.14
C HIS A 229 -48.85 37.16 50.67
N CYS A 230 -48.68 38.02 49.67
CA CYS A 230 -49.49 39.11 49.16
C CYS A 230 -49.23 39.26 47.65
#